data_AF-A0A9E4C306-F1
#
_entry.id   AF-A0A9E4C306-F1
#
_cell.length_a   1.000
_cell.length_b   1.000
_cell.length_c   1.000
_cell.angle_alpha   90.00
_cell.angle_beta   90.00
_cell.angle_gamma   90.00
#
_symmetry.space_group_name_H-M   'P 1'
#
loop_
_entity.id
_entity.type
_entity.pdbx_description
1 polymer ?
#
loop_
_entity_poly.entity_id
_entity_poly.type
_entity_poly.pdbx_seq_one_letter_code
_entity_poly.pdbx_strand_id
1 'polypeptide(L)' 'HHLPPSLQTADATGTPVAGSFNTMMRAYEREIIIEALKNARGNMAKAARALGTTTRIFSYRIQKLDICPKNYKK' A
#
# COMPACT_ATOMS: atom_id res chain seq x y z
N HIS A 1 -6.29 6.57 12.65
CA HIS A 1 -6.51 6.31 11.21
C HIS A 1 -5.98 7.51 10.43
N HIS A 2 -5.00 7.31 9.55
CA HIS A 2 -4.47 8.34 8.66
C HIS A 2 -4.92 7.97 7.25
N LEU A 3 -5.55 8.89 6.54
CA LEU A 3 -5.84 8.72 5.12
C LEU A 3 -4.51 8.63 4.35
N PRO A 4 -4.50 7.99 3.18
CA PRO A 4 -3.31 7.92 2.34
C PRO A 4 -2.80 9.33 1.98
N PRO A 5 -1.48 9.59 2.01
CA PRO A 5 -0.89 10.88 1.66
C PRO A 5 -1.39 11.48 0.34
N SER A 6 -1.71 10.62 -0.63
CA SER A 6 -2.28 11.00 -1.92
C SER A 6 -3.70 11.60 -1.80
N LEU A 7 -4.53 11.11 -0.89
CA LEU A 7 -5.84 11.71 -0.58
C LEU A 7 -5.71 12.89 0.39
N GLN A 8 -4.77 12.83 1.33
CA GLN A 8 -4.52 13.93 2.27
C GLN A 8 -4.02 15.19 1.58
N THR A 9 -3.14 15.06 0.59
CA THR A 9 -2.59 16.20 -0.14
C THR A 9 -3.67 16.86 -0.97
N ALA A 10 -4.52 16.10 -1.67
CA ALA A 10 -5.61 16.67 -2.46
C ALA A 10 -6.64 17.45 -1.63
N ASP A 11 -6.98 16.92 -0.45
CA ASP A 11 -7.89 17.59 0.49
C ASP A 11 -7.24 18.87 1.07
N ALA A 12 -5.93 18.84 1.32
CA ALA A 12 -5.19 19.97 1.89
C ALA A 12 -4.85 21.09 0.88
N THR A 13 -4.60 20.78 -0.39
CA THR A 13 -4.23 21.78 -1.42
C THR A 13 -5.38 22.19 -2.33
N GLY A 14 -6.57 21.59 -2.18
CA GLY A 14 -7.72 21.86 -3.06
C GLY A 14 -7.50 21.40 -4.51
N THR A 15 -6.44 20.63 -4.75
CA THR A 15 -6.15 20.05 -6.07
C THR A 15 -6.93 18.75 -6.17
N PRO A 16 -7.85 18.59 -7.14
CA PRO A 16 -8.57 17.32 -7.28
C PRO A 16 -7.55 16.19 -7.46
N VAL A 17 -7.76 15.06 -6.76
CA VAL A 17 -7.00 13.84 -6.98
C VAL A 17 -7.20 13.46 -8.45
N ALA A 18 -6.22 13.78 -9.30
CA ALA A 18 -6.36 13.62 -10.73
C ALA A 18 -6.07 12.16 -11.11
N GLY A 19 -7.08 11.47 -11.65
CA GLY A 19 -6.91 10.13 -12.19
C GLY A 19 -8.20 9.33 -12.24
N SER A 20 -8.17 8.21 -12.95
CA SER A 20 -9.29 7.25 -12.94
C SER A 20 -9.43 6.62 -11.54
N PHE A 21 -10.64 6.13 -11.21
CA PHE A 21 -10.88 5.34 -10.00
C PHE A 21 -9.83 4.22 -9.82
N ASN A 22 -9.49 3.53 -10.91
CA ASN A 22 -8.48 2.47 -10.91
C ASN A 22 -7.08 2.98 -10.51
N THR A 23 -6.71 4.18 -10.92
CA THR A 23 -5.43 4.81 -10.56
C THR A 23 -5.39 5.10 -9.07
N MET A 24 -6.44 5.72 -8.54
CA MET A 24 -6.55 6.08 -7.12
C MET A 24 -6.54 4.83 -6.23
N MET A 25 -7.32 3.81 -6.59
CA MET A 25 -7.36 2.56 -5.83
C MET A 25 -6.00 1.85 -5.84
N ARG A 26 -5.27 1.87 -6.95
CA ARG A 26 -3.91 1.32 -7.04
C ARG A 26 -2.90 2.09 -6.18
N ALA A 27 -3.00 3.41 -6.13
CA ALA A 27 -2.15 4.23 -5.26
C ALA A 27 -2.40 3.89 -3.78
N TYR A 28 -3.68 3.86 -3.39
CA TYR A 28 -4.09 3.50 -2.04
C TYR A 28 -3.64 2.09 -1.64
N GLU A 29 -3.88 1.11 -2.51
CA GLU A 29 -3.46 -0.29 -2.28
C GLU A 29 -1.94 -0.38 -2.11
N ARG A 30 -1.15 0.33 -2.93
CA ARG A 30 0.31 0.36 -2.81
C ARG A 30 0.75 0.92 -1.46
N GLU A 31 0.17 2.02 -1.01
CA GLU A 31 0.56 2.65 0.25
C GLU A 31 0.30 1.75 1.46
N ILE A 32 -0.89 1.14 1.54
CA ILE A 32 -1.23 0.19 2.62
C ILE A 32 -0.22 -0.98 2.65
N ILE A 33 0.10 -1.55 1.48
CA ILE A 33 1.04 -2.68 1.39
C ILE A 33 2.44 -2.25 1.83
N ILE A 34 2.90 -1.06 1.43
CA ILE A 34 4.20 -0.52 1.83
C ILE A 34 4.25 -0.30 3.35
N GLU A 35 3.22 0.29 3.95
CA GLU A 35 3.16 0.51 5.39
C GLU A 35 3.18 -0.82 6.16
N ALA A 36 2.39 -1.80 5.72
CA ALA A 36 2.40 -3.13 6.31
C ALA A 36 3.77 -3.80 6.21
N LEU A 37 4.46 -3.67 5.07
CA LEU A 37 5.82 -4.20 4.88
C LEU A 37 6.84 -3.51 5.79
N LYS A 38 6.78 -2.18 5.94
CA LYS A 38 7.63 -1.41 6.87
C LYS A 38 7.44 -1.89 8.31
N ASN A 39 6.19 -1.98 8.77
CA ASN A 39 5.85 -2.44 10.13
C ASN A 39 6.23 -3.91 10.36
N ALA A 40 6.21 -4.72 9.30
CA ALA A 40 6.61 -6.13 9.35
C ALA A 40 8.12 -6.36 9.09
N ARG A 41 8.93 -5.31 8.89
CA ARG A 41 10.35 -5.40 8.50
C ARG A 41 10.58 -6.31 7.28
N GLY A 42 9.73 -6.16 6.26
CA GLY A 42 9.78 -6.96 5.03
C GLY A 42 9.28 -8.40 5.17
N ASN A 43 8.75 -8.82 6.33
CA ASN A 43 8.13 -10.14 6.50
C ASN A 43 6.73 -10.18 5.89
N MET A 44 6.60 -10.79 4.71
CA MET A 44 5.33 -10.85 3.97
C MET A 44 4.22 -11.59 4.72
N ALA A 45 4.52 -12.67 5.45
CA ALA A 45 3.50 -13.40 6.18
C ALA A 45 2.95 -12.58 7.36
N LYS A 46 3.83 -11.85 8.06
CA LYS A 46 3.42 -10.92 9.12
C LYS A 46 2.61 -9.75 8.57
N ALA A 47 3.05 -9.15 7.45
CA ALA A 47 2.33 -8.06 6.78
C ALA A 47 0.93 -8.51 6.31
N ALA A 48 0.83 -9.67 5.66
CA ALA A 48 -0.45 -10.22 5.20
C ALA A 48 -1.42 -10.46 6.36
N ARG A 49 -0.95 -11.05 7.47
CA ARG A 49 -1.77 -11.24 8.68
C ARG A 49 -2.22 -9.92 9.28
N ALA A 50 -1.37 -8.90 9.30
CA ALA A 50 -1.73 -7.57 9.82
C ALA A 50 -2.84 -6.91 9.00
N LEU A 51 -2.91 -7.18 7.70
CA LEU A 51 -3.98 -6.70 6.81
C LEU A 51 -5.19 -7.65 6.73
N GLY A 52 -5.23 -8.72 7.54
CA GLY A 52 -6.33 -9.68 7.52
C GLY A 52 -6.46 -10.48 6.22
N THR A 53 -5.34 -10.70 5.51
CA THR A 53 -5.31 -11.47 4.26
C THR A 53 -4.33 -12.63 4.30
N THR A 54 -4.29 -13.43 3.24
CA THR A 54 -3.34 -14.54 3.09
C THR A 54 -2.06 -14.09 2.40
N THR A 55 -0.94 -14.76 2.71
CA THR A 55 0.34 -14.50 2.04
C THR A 55 0.22 -14.63 0.52
N ARG A 56 -0.61 -15.56 0.01
CA ARG A 56 -0.81 -15.75 -1.45
C ARG A 56 -1.48 -14.54 -2.11
N ILE A 57 -2.57 -14.04 -1.52
CA ILE A 57 -3.26 -12.83 -2.02
C ILE A 57 -2.30 -11.64 -1.94
N PHE A 58 -1.61 -11.49 -0.82
CA PHE A 58 -0.66 -10.41 -0.60
C PHE A 58 0.50 -10.43 -1.61
N SER A 59 1.09 -11.60 -1.87
CA SER A 59 2.12 -11.78 -2.91
C SER A 59 1.64 -11.37 -4.29
N TYR A 60 0.41 -11.75 -4.66
CA TYR A 60 -0.17 -11.37 -5.95
C TYR A 60 -0.31 -9.85 -6.09
N ARG A 61 -0.77 -9.17 -5.02
CA ARG A 61 -0.88 -7.70 -5.02
C ARG A 61 0.47 -7.01 -5.11
N ILE A 62 1.47 -7.51 -4.38
CA ILE A 62 2.85 -7.03 -4.44
C ILE A 62 3.42 -7.13 -5.86
N GLN A 63 3.23 -8.28 -6.53
CA GLN A 63 3.68 -8.48 -7.91
C GLN A 63 2.96 -7.53 -8.87
N LYS A 64 1.64 -7.38 -8.74
CA LYS A 64 0.83 -6.49 -9.58
C LYS A 64 1.18 -4.99 -9.41
N LEU A 65 1.74 -4.62 -8.27
CA LEU A 65 2.14 -3.26 -7.93
C LEU A 65 3.65 -3.03 -8.02
N ASP A 66 4.41 -4.03 -8.48
CA ASP A 66 5.87 -3.99 -8.61
C ASP A 66 6.59 -3.53 -7.32
N ILE A 67 6.18 -4.12 -6.20
CA ILE A 67 6.75 -3.80 -4.88
C ILE A 67 7.80 -4.86 -4.54
N CYS A 68 9.00 -4.45 -4.11
CA CYS A 68 10.05 -5.35 -3.64
C CYS A 68 10.07 -5.44 -2.10
N PRO A 69 9.60 -6.54 -1.47
CA PRO A 69 9.52 -6.66 -0.01
C PRO A 69 10.89 -6.59 0.69
N LYS A 70 11.95 -6.99 -0.02
CA LYS A 70 13.33 -6.98 0.46
C LYS A 70 13.80 -5.56 0.82
N ASN A 71 13.28 -4.54 0.15
CA ASN A 71 13.64 -3.13 0.39
C ASN A 71 13.18 -2.62 1.76
N TYR A 72 12.30 -3.38 2.44
CA TYR A 72 11.74 -3.02 3.75
C TYR A 72 12.32 -3.87 4.89
N LYS A 73 13.33 -4.69 4.60
CA LYS A 73 14.11 -5.38 5.63
C LYS A 73 15.14 -4.39 6.17
N LYS A 74 14.91 -3.89 7.38
CA LYS A 74 15.94 -3.24 8.21
C LYS A 74 16.57 -4.28 9.12
#